data_AF-A0A4Y2BZ53-F1
#
_entry.id   AF-A0A4Y2BZ53-F1
#
_cell.length_a   1.000
_cell.length_b   1.000
_cell.length_c   1.000
_cell.angle_alpha   90.00
_cell.angle_beta   90.00
_cell.angle_gamma   90.00
#
_symmetry.space_group_name_H-M   'P 1'
#
loop_
_entity.id
_entity.type
_entity.pdbx_description
1 polymer ?
#
loop_
_entity_poly.entity_id
_entity_poly.type
_entity_poly.pdbx_seq_one_letter_code
_entity_poly.pdbx_strand_id
1 'polypeptide(L)'
;MRKFGDGLLAQIFKGNTNTYSSVKRIVDPPIIATKIRFVPYSIHLRTICMRVELYGCIFHDGLVSYAMPQGERRGVDVNLSDKIYDGIKDDSYLHGGLGQLTDGQKGDDNFKVDTQGYGKGRNLS
;
A
#
# COMPACT_ATOMS: atom_id res chain seq x y z
N MET A 1 -3.93 3.64 14.33
CA MET A 1 -4.65 3.73 13.04
C MET A 1 -3.62 4.03 11.95
N ARG A 2 -3.51 3.18 10.92
CA ARG A 2 -2.52 3.34 9.85
C ARG A 2 -2.91 4.47 8.89
N LYS A 3 -1.89 5.18 8.36
CA LYS A 3 -2.05 6.25 7.37
C LYS A 3 -1.60 5.74 6.00
N PHE A 4 -2.33 6.11 4.96
CA PHE A 4 -2.05 5.76 3.57
C PHE A 4 -2.04 7.03 2.72
N GLY A 5 -1.26 7.06 1.65
CA GLY A 5 -1.19 8.16 0.69
C GLY A 5 -0.68 7.71 -0.68
N ASP A 6 -0.36 8.68 -1.54
CA ASP A 6 0.00 8.44 -2.95
C ASP A 6 1.40 7.80 -3.09
N GLY A 7 1.46 6.47 -3.05
CA GLY A 7 2.70 5.69 -3.10
C GLY A 7 3.42 5.56 -1.75
N LEU A 8 4.62 4.96 -1.77
CA LEU A 8 5.35 4.57 -0.55
C LEU A 8 5.81 5.75 0.35
N LEU A 9 5.93 6.96 -0.22
CA LEU A 9 6.51 8.13 0.45
C LEU A 9 5.53 9.29 0.66
N ALA A 10 4.39 9.32 -0.04
CA ALA A 10 3.41 10.38 0.15
C ALA A 10 2.34 9.96 1.17
N GLN A 11 2.02 10.84 2.12
CA GLN A 11 0.97 10.62 3.11
C GLN A 11 -0.38 11.26 2.73
N ILE A 12 -0.48 11.88 1.55
CA ILE A 12 -1.65 12.66 1.13
C ILE A 12 -2.07 12.20 -0.25
N PHE A 13 -3.34 11.79 -0.37
CA PHE A 13 -3.98 11.61 -1.67
C PHE A 13 -4.39 12.95 -2.26
N LYS A 14 -4.02 13.21 -3.51
CA LYS A 14 -4.46 14.42 -4.21
C LYS A 14 -5.96 14.33 -4.53
N GLY A 15 -6.75 15.14 -3.81
CA GLY A 15 -8.20 15.21 -3.97
C GLY A 15 -8.67 16.02 -5.18
N ASN A 16 -9.98 16.32 -5.20
CA ASN A 16 -10.62 17.11 -6.25
C ASN A 16 -10.16 18.58 -6.20
N THR A 17 -9.98 19.18 -7.37
CA THR A 17 -9.74 20.63 -7.53
C THR A 17 -11.01 21.44 -7.74
N ASN A 18 -12.14 20.78 -8.06
CA ASN A 18 -13.45 21.38 -8.27
C ASN A 18 -14.57 20.57 -7.58
N THR A 19 -15.81 21.07 -7.62
CA THR A 19 -16.97 20.46 -6.94
C THR A 19 -17.79 19.50 -7.79
N TYR A 20 -17.54 19.40 -9.10
CA TYR A 20 -18.39 18.66 -10.04
C TYR A 20 -17.72 17.41 -10.63
N SER A 21 -16.40 17.32 -10.63
CA SER A 21 -15.66 16.16 -11.12
C SER A 21 -15.27 15.24 -9.97
N SER A 22 -15.47 13.93 -10.15
CA SER A 22 -14.91 12.90 -9.28
C SER A 22 -13.47 12.57 -9.68
N VAL A 23 -12.55 12.53 -8.72
CA VAL A 23 -11.19 11.99 -8.93
C VAL A 23 -11.12 10.58 -8.38
N LYS A 24 -10.81 9.61 -9.25
CA LYS A 24 -10.49 8.23 -8.85
C LYS A 24 -9.01 8.13 -8.50
N ARG A 25 -8.70 7.48 -7.38
CA ARG A 25 -7.33 7.17 -6.95
C ARG A 25 -7.18 5.67 -6.82
N ILE A 26 -6.15 5.14 -7.46
CA ILE A 26 -5.71 3.76 -7.26
C ILE A 26 -4.84 3.77 -6.02
N VAL A 27 -5.11 2.83 -5.11
CA VAL A 27 -4.30 2.65 -3.91
C VAL A 27 -3.46 1.41 -4.14
N ASP A 28 -2.16 1.62 -4.31
CA ASP A 28 -1.16 0.57 -4.49
C ASP A 28 -0.10 0.72 -3.39
N PRO A 29 0.05 -0.26 -2.49
CA PRO A 29 -0.65 -1.55 -2.44
C PRO A 29 -2.13 -1.44 -1.98
N PRO A 30 -2.97 -2.44 -2.31
CA PRO A 30 -4.36 -2.47 -1.85
C PRO A 30 -4.45 -2.48 -0.31
N ILE A 31 -5.46 -1.81 0.23
CA ILE A 31 -5.70 -1.75 1.67
C ILE A 31 -6.67 -2.86 2.08
N ILE A 32 -6.22 -3.76 2.96
CA ILE A 32 -7.07 -4.76 3.60
C ILE A 32 -7.51 -4.19 4.95
N ALA A 33 -8.79 -3.83 5.09
CA ALA A 33 -9.31 -3.23 6.32
C ALA A 33 -10.82 -3.47 6.52
N THR A 34 -11.23 -3.50 7.79
CA THR A 34 -12.65 -3.52 8.20
C THR A 34 -13.24 -2.13 8.41
N LYS A 35 -12.38 -1.12 8.64
CA LYS A 35 -12.77 0.27 8.89
C LYS A 35 -11.83 1.21 8.18
N ILE A 36 -12.40 2.18 7.45
CA ILE A 36 -11.66 3.24 6.77
C ILE A 36 -12.13 4.58 7.33
N ARG A 37 -11.17 5.45 7.68
CA ARG A 37 -11.48 6.83 8.07
C ARG A 37 -10.73 7.78 7.14
N PHE A 38 -11.50 8.66 6.52
CA PHE A 38 -10.98 9.74 5.69
C PHE A 38 -10.72 10.97 6.55
N VAL A 39 -9.57 11.62 6.34
CA VAL A 39 -9.20 12.86 7.02
C VAL A 39 -9.04 13.94 5.94
N PRO A 40 -10.04 14.81 5.74
CA PRO A 40 -9.95 15.87 4.74
C PRO A 40 -8.82 16.84 5.10
N TYR A 41 -8.04 17.24 4.09
CA TYR A 41 -6.91 18.16 4.23
C TYR A 41 -6.95 19.24 3.14
N SER A 42 -6.76 20.50 3.52
CA SER A 42 -6.60 21.61 2.59
C SER A 42 -5.62 22.64 3.16
N ILE A 43 -4.76 23.19 2.30
CA ILE A 43 -3.82 24.26 2.66
C ILE A 43 -4.56 25.60 2.79
N HIS A 44 -5.66 25.78 2.05
CA HIS A 44 -6.46 27.00 2.09
C HIS A 44 -7.57 26.91 3.14
N LEU A 45 -7.79 27.99 3.86
CA LEU A 45 -8.90 28.13 4.80
C LEU A 45 -10.21 28.26 4.03
N ARG A 46 -10.88 27.14 3.81
CA ARG A 46 -12.19 27.06 3.16
C ARG A 46 -13.01 25.94 3.78
N THR A 47 -14.33 26.00 3.64
CA THR A 47 -15.19 24.87 3.97
C THR A 47 -14.83 23.68 3.08
N ILE A 48 -14.61 22.52 3.70
CA ILE A 48 -14.28 21.27 3.00
C ILE A 48 -15.51 20.36 3.04
N CYS A 49 -15.93 19.92 1.86
CA CYS A 49 -16.98 18.90 1.69
C CYS A 49 -16.38 17.67 1.02
N MET A 50 -16.83 16.48 1.41
CA MET A 50 -16.32 15.22 0.87
C MET A 50 -17.48 14.28 0.52
N ARG A 51 -17.44 13.70 -0.68
CA ARG A 51 -18.26 12.56 -1.10
C ARG A 51 -17.29 11.48 -1.55
N VAL A 52 -17.43 10.27 -1.01
CA VAL A 52 -16.51 9.17 -1.26
C VAL A 52 -17.25 7.93 -1.72
N GLU A 53 -16.55 7.16 -2.54
CA GLU A 53 -16.94 5.82 -2.96
C GLU A 53 -15.71 4.93 -2.86
N LEU A 54 -15.91 3.70 -2.39
CA LEU A 54 -14.86 2.71 -2.22
C LEU A 54 -15.05 1.60 -3.25
N TYR A 55 -14.00 1.30 -3.99
CA TYR A 55 -13.96 0.17 -4.93
C TYR A 55 -13.01 -0.89 -4.38
N GLY A 56 -13.48 -2.13 -4.32
CA GLY A 56 -12.71 -3.26 -3.82
C GLY A 56 -13.51 -4.56 -3.89
N CYS A 57 -12.98 -5.59 -3.25
CA CYS A 57 -13.61 -6.91 -3.13
C CYS A 57 -13.60 -7.37 -1.67
N ILE A 58 -14.35 -8.44 -1.39
CA ILE A 58 -14.31 -9.09 -0.08
C ILE A 58 -12.98 -9.85 0.04
N PHE A 59 -12.30 -9.67 1.16
CA PHE A 59 -11.09 -10.42 1.48
C PHE A 59 -11.47 -11.80 2.06
N HIS A 60 -11.31 -12.85 1.26
CA HIS A 60 -11.78 -14.21 1.61
C HIS A 60 -10.74 -15.07 2.35
N ASP A 61 -9.45 -14.70 2.32
CA ASP A 61 -8.37 -15.50 2.91
C ASP A 61 -8.48 -15.60 4.45
N GLY A 62 -9.08 -14.59 5.09
CA GLY A 62 -9.28 -14.56 6.55
C GLY A 62 -8.00 -14.34 7.35
N LEU A 63 -6.86 -14.19 6.68
CA LEU A 63 -5.58 -13.86 7.31
C LEU A 63 -5.62 -12.45 7.91
N VAL A 64 -5.47 -12.37 9.24
CA VAL A 64 -5.50 -11.09 9.97
C VAL A 64 -4.12 -10.43 10.03
N SER A 65 -3.07 -11.24 10.18
CA SER A 65 -1.68 -10.81 10.22
C SER A 65 -0.75 -12.00 10.06
N TYR A 66 0.44 -11.81 9.49
CA TYR A 66 1.52 -12.78 9.56
C TYR A 66 2.70 -12.24 10.37
N ALA A 67 3.55 -13.17 10.81
CA ALA A 67 4.82 -12.87 11.45
C ALA A 67 5.96 -13.63 10.76
N MET A 68 7.05 -12.93 10.43
CA MET A 68 8.18 -13.50 9.70
C MET A 68 9.44 -12.65 9.86
N PRO A 69 10.63 -13.20 9.57
CA PRO A 69 11.82 -12.38 9.36
C PRO A 69 11.63 -11.39 8.18
N GLN A 70 12.24 -10.20 8.26
CA GLN A 70 12.09 -9.07 7.32
C GLN A 70 12.44 -9.41 5.86
N GLY A 71 13.23 -10.47 5.63
CA GLY A 71 13.78 -10.84 4.33
C GLY A 71 15.21 -10.34 4.14
N GLU A 72 15.98 -11.07 3.33
CA GLU A 72 17.43 -10.86 3.20
C GLU A 72 17.79 -9.87 2.07
N ARG A 73 18.89 -9.15 2.26
CA ARG A 73 19.49 -8.27 1.25
C ARG A 73 20.78 -8.89 0.74
N ARG A 74 20.75 -9.40 -0.49
CA ARG A 74 21.94 -10.00 -1.11
C ARG A 74 22.62 -9.00 -2.05
N GLY A 75 23.66 -8.36 -1.54
CA GLY A 75 24.45 -7.37 -2.28
C GLY A 75 23.66 -6.08 -2.59
N VAL A 76 24.15 -5.32 -3.57
CA VAL A 76 23.49 -4.06 -4.01
C VAL A 76 22.23 -4.35 -4.84
N ASP A 77 22.19 -5.51 -5.49
CA ASP A 77 21.19 -5.80 -6.51
C ASP A 77 19.95 -6.50 -6.00
N VAL A 78 19.96 -7.21 -4.87
CA VAL A 78 18.80 -8.02 -4.48
C VAL A 78 18.32 -7.62 -3.09
N ASN A 79 17.14 -7.00 -3.04
CA ASN A 79 16.47 -6.65 -1.79
C ASN A 79 15.09 -7.31 -1.75
N LEU A 80 14.98 -8.39 -0.97
CA LEU A 80 13.75 -9.17 -0.79
C LEU A 80 12.97 -8.74 0.46
N SER A 81 13.29 -7.59 1.04
CA SER A 81 12.61 -7.08 2.23
C SER A 81 11.14 -6.82 1.96
N ASP A 82 10.28 -7.07 2.93
CA ASP A 82 8.87 -6.68 2.84
C ASP A 82 8.68 -5.16 2.96
N LYS A 83 8.69 -4.49 1.81
CA LYS A 83 8.68 -3.02 1.75
C LYS A 83 7.34 -2.42 2.12
N ILE A 84 6.25 -3.17 1.91
CA ILE A 84 4.90 -2.66 2.17
C ILE A 84 4.29 -3.17 3.47
N TYR A 85 5.03 -3.97 4.25
CA TYR A 85 4.56 -4.51 5.51
C TYR A 85 3.94 -3.44 6.40
N ASP A 86 2.77 -3.78 6.93
CA ASP A 86 1.83 -2.85 7.48
C ASP A 86 1.73 -2.84 9.02
N GLY A 87 2.36 -3.85 9.63
CA GLY A 87 2.46 -4.04 11.07
C GLY A 87 3.74 -3.49 11.68
N ILE A 88 4.18 -4.14 12.76
CA ILE A 88 5.35 -3.78 13.55
C ILE A 88 6.59 -4.43 12.96
N LYS A 89 7.67 -3.64 12.86
CA LYS A 89 8.99 -4.08 12.43
C LYS A 89 9.93 -3.97 13.63
N ASP A 90 10.16 -5.08 14.32
CA ASP A 90 11.06 -5.16 15.48
C ASP A 90 12.38 -5.81 15.03
N ASP A 91 13.43 -5.01 14.92
CA ASP A 91 14.72 -5.38 14.30
C ASP A 91 14.55 -6.05 12.92
N SER A 92 14.80 -7.36 12.85
CA SER A 92 14.69 -8.19 11.65
C SER A 92 13.42 -9.04 11.63
N TYR A 93 12.46 -8.77 12.51
CA TYR A 93 11.22 -9.53 12.66
C TYR A 93 9.99 -8.65 12.45
N LEU A 94 9.02 -9.20 11.72
CA LEU A 94 7.77 -8.57 11.35
C LEU A 94 6.65 -9.26 12.12
N HIS A 95 5.73 -8.51 12.71
CA HIS A 95 4.52 -9.07 13.30
C HIS A 95 3.34 -8.08 13.37
N GLY A 96 2.13 -8.62 13.50
CA GLY A 96 0.92 -7.82 13.74
C GLY A 96 0.42 -7.03 12.52
N GLY A 97 0.82 -7.41 11.31
CA GLY A 97 0.31 -6.83 10.07
C GLY A 97 0.40 -7.77 8.86
N LEU A 98 0.06 -7.20 7.72
CA LEU A 98 0.02 -7.76 6.38
C LEU A 98 1.00 -7.00 5.47
N GLY A 99 1.24 -7.47 4.25
CA GLY A 99 2.24 -6.87 3.38
C GLY A 99 2.32 -7.57 2.03
N GLN A 100 3.52 -7.62 1.44
CA GLN A 100 3.70 -8.06 0.05
C GLN A 100 3.26 -9.51 -0.20
N LEU A 101 3.22 -10.35 0.83
CA LEU A 101 2.76 -11.73 0.70
C LEU A 101 1.25 -11.86 0.56
N THR A 102 0.53 -10.75 0.70
CA THR A 102 -0.94 -10.69 0.73
C THR A 102 -1.49 -9.59 -0.19
N ASP A 103 -0.64 -8.95 -1.01
CA ASP A 103 -1.04 -7.85 -1.90
C ASP A 103 -1.70 -8.33 -3.20
N GLY A 104 -1.77 -9.64 -3.42
CA GLY A 104 -2.36 -10.27 -4.60
C GLY A 104 -1.48 -10.16 -5.85
N GLN A 105 -0.30 -9.55 -5.77
CA GLN A 105 0.65 -9.48 -6.87
C GLN A 105 1.55 -10.71 -6.88
N LYS A 106 1.88 -11.20 -8.08
CA LYS A 106 2.86 -12.27 -8.27
C LYS A 106 4.09 -11.68 -8.94
N GLY A 107 5.26 -11.96 -8.39
CA GLY A 107 6.53 -11.56 -9.00
C GLY A 107 6.85 -12.32 -10.27
N ASP A 108 7.70 -11.72 -11.10
CA ASP A 108 8.30 -12.38 -12.26
C ASP A 108 9.14 -13.59 -11.86
N ASP A 109 9.24 -14.58 -12.74
CA ASP A 109 10.09 -15.76 -12.53
C ASP A 109 11.55 -15.39 -12.30
N ASN A 110 12.00 -14.27 -12.88
CA ASN A 110 13.33 -13.71 -12.66
C ASN A 110 13.29 -12.59 -11.62
N PHE A 111 13.46 -12.94 -10.35
CA PHE A 111 13.50 -12.03 -9.20
C PHE A 111 14.58 -10.94 -9.25
N LYS A 112 15.52 -10.99 -10.20
CA LYS A 112 16.55 -9.97 -10.40
C LYS A 112 16.15 -8.87 -11.38
N VAL A 113 15.14 -9.11 -12.20
CA VAL A 113 14.70 -8.19 -13.25
C VAL A 113 13.67 -7.25 -12.63
N ASP A 114 13.87 -5.95 -12.84
CA ASP A 114 12.89 -4.90 -12.56
C ASP A 114 12.35 -4.42 -13.90
N THR A 115 11.50 -5.25 -14.52
CA THR A 115 11.06 -5.07 -15.91
C THR A 115 10.20 -3.80 -16.09
N GLN A 116 9.67 -3.25 -14.99
CA GLN A 116 8.66 -2.20 -15.01
C GLN A 116 8.95 -1.03 -14.02
N GLY A 117 10.03 -1.08 -13.24
CA GLY A 117 10.43 0.00 -12.32
C GLY A 117 9.66 0.07 -11.00
N TYR A 118 8.84 -0.95 -10.70
CA TYR A 118 8.04 -1.05 -9.46
C TYR A 118 8.80 -1.72 -8.30
N GLY A 119 10.05 -2.12 -8.56
CA GLY A 119 10.91 -2.86 -7.65
C GLY A 119 11.01 -4.32 -8.06
N LYS A 120 12.24 -4.87 -8.00
CA LYS A 120 12.56 -6.26 -8.34
C LYS A 120 11.56 -7.24 -7.72
N GLY A 121 10.95 -8.08 -8.57
CA GLY A 121 10.00 -9.11 -8.16
C GLY A 121 8.54 -8.66 -8.05
N ARG A 122 8.13 -7.53 -8.65
CA ARG A 122 6.73 -7.13 -8.80
C ARG A 122 6.33 -7.02 -10.27
N ASN A 123 5.22 -7.64 -10.64
CA ASN A 123 4.58 -7.46 -11.93
C ASN A 123 3.11 -7.08 -11.69
N LEU A 124 2.67 -5.98 -12.32
CA LEU A 124 1.26 -5.62 -12.38
C LEU A 124 0.60 -6.48 -13.47
N SER A 125 -0.19 -7.46 -13.06
CA SER A 125 -1.08 -8.23 -13.95
C SER A 125 -2.21 -7.37 -14.52
#